data_AF-A0A1E7KGV3-F1
#
_entry.id   AF-A0A1E7KGV3-F1
#
_cell.length_a   1.000
_cell.length_b   1.000
_cell.length_c   1.000
_cell.angle_alpha   90.00
_cell.angle_beta   90.00
_cell.angle_gamma   90.00
#
_symmetry.space_group_name_H-M   'P 1'
#
loop_
_entity.id
_entity.type
_entity.pdbx_description
1 polymer ?
#
loop_
_entity_poly.entity_id
_entity_poly.type
_entity_poly.pdbx_seq_one_letter_code
_entity_poly.pdbx_strand_id
1 'polypeptide(L)'
;MSEAGLLEHVEQGARWPALLWTPGPGWRMLSTAVLGGGWGERHWVLNAQVPPGYGRTDPADHLAAIAAGAGATGPGVGLMTAAHLTDRGWATDGGVHALVTAGVGVHGWAAAPTRDVGADAASDVGADIGTDVGPRAGAGYHAGTVNIVFALPVPLSPSALVNAVTTATEAKVQALRDAGYDASGTPTDAVCAAAPDAGRGRSEDPFAG
;
A
#
# COMPACT_ATOMS: atom_id res chain seq x y z
N MET A 1 -5.59 10.96 -11.03
CA MET A 1 -5.84 10.22 -9.77
C MET A 1 -6.52 11.08 -8.69
N SER A 2 -6.58 12.41 -8.82
CA SER A 2 -7.15 13.38 -7.86
C SER A 2 -8.62 13.18 -7.43
N GLU A 3 -9.28 12.11 -7.87
CA GLU A 3 -10.70 11.80 -7.64
C GLU A 3 -10.92 10.45 -6.93
N ALA A 4 -9.91 9.89 -6.24
CA ALA A 4 -10.16 8.69 -5.44
C ALA A 4 -11.22 9.00 -4.36
N GLY A 5 -12.40 8.41 -4.52
CA GLY A 5 -13.55 8.64 -3.65
C GLY A 5 -13.36 7.92 -2.32
N LEU A 6 -13.65 8.62 -1.21
CA LEU A 6 -13.78 8.00 0.09
C LEU A 6 -15.17 7.38 0.21
N LEU A 7 -15.23 6.08 0.42
CA LEU A 7 -16.46 5.33 0.68
C LEU A 7 -16.32 4.52 1.97
N GLU A 8 -17.40 3.87 2.37
CA GLU A 8 -17.40 2.98 3.52
C GLU A 8 -17.88 1.59 3.12
N HIS A 9 -17.34 0.59 3.80
CA HIS A 9 -17.80 -0.78 3.74
C HIS A 9 -18.04 -1.31 5.15
N VAL A 10 -18.71 -2.45 5.28
CA VAL A 10 -19.01 -3.08 6.57
C VAL A 10 -18.19 -4.36 6.71
N GLU A 11 -17.41 -4.44 7.77
CA GLU A 11 -16.66 -5.64 8.15
C GLU A 11 -16.79 -5.85 9.66
N GLN A 12 -17.13 -7.07 10.07
CA GLN A 12 -17.40 -7.44 11.47
C GLN A 12 -18.44 -6.54 12.17
N GLY A 13 -19.44 -6.06 11.44
CA GLY A 13 -20.52 -5.22 11.97
C GLY A 13 -20.13 -3.75 12.22
N ALA A 14 -18.90 -3.35 11.88
CA ALA A 14 -18.43 -1.96 11.94
C ALA A 14 -18.24 -1.37 10.54
N ARG A 15 -18.39 -0.05 10.42
CA ARG A 15 -18.12 0.69 9.17
C ARG A 15 -16.64 1.06 9.10
N TRP A 16 -16.02 0.75 7.97
CA TRP A 16 -14.61 1.02 7.71
C TRP A 16 -14.43 1.82 6.42
N PRO A 17 -13.50 2.79 6.39
CA PRO A 17 -13.21 3.54 5.18
C PRO A 17 -12.64 2.66 4.05
N ALA A 18 -12.85 3.08 2.81
CA ALA A 18 -12.09 2.63 1.65
C ALA A 18 -11.88 3.78 0.67
N LEU A 19 -10.78 3.74 -0.07
CA LEU A 19 -10.47 4.67 -1.16
C LEU A 19 -10.62 3.94 -2.48
N LEU A 20 -11.47 4.45 -3.37
CA LEU A 20 -11.73 3.85 -4.67
C LEU A 20 -11.40 4.85 -5.79
N TRP A 21 -10.53 4.44 -6.70
CA TRP A 21 -10.23 5.15 -7.95
C TRP A 21 -10.69 4.29 -9.14
N THR A 22 -11.54 4.83 -10.01
CA THR A 22 -12.12 4.10 -11.17
C THR A 22 -11.75 4.80 -12.49
N PRO A 23 -10.49 4.68 -12.96
CA PRO A 23 -10.09 5.28 -14.24
C PRO A 23 -10.76 4.64 -15.47
N GLY A 24 -11.38 3.47 -15.32
CA GLY A 24 -11.94 2.71 -16.42
C GLY A 24 -10.89 2.01 -17.29
N PRO A 25 -11.27 1.48 -18.46
CA PRO A 25 -10.35 0.84 -19.40
C PRO A 25 -9.24 1.77 -19.90
N GLY A 26 -8.19 1.17 -20.48
CA GLY A 26 -7.05 1.92 -21.05
C GLY A 26 -5.93 2.21 -20.07
N TRP A 27 -5.84 1.45 -18.97
CA TRP A 27 -4.77 1.54 -17.98
C TRP A 27 -4.10 0.19 -17.76
N ARG A 28 -2.78 0.20 -17.74
CA ARG A 28 -1.94 -0.92 -17.30
C ARG A 28 -1.45 -0.64 -15.90
N MET A 29 -1.52 -1.65 -15.04
CA MET A 29 -1.03 -1.54 -13.67
C MET A 29 -0.13 -2.71 -13.33
N LEU A 30 0.92 -2.43 -12.55
CA LEU A 30 1.75 -3.41 -11.87
C LEU A 30 1.52 -3.24 -10.37
N SER A 31 1.14 -4.32 -9.70
CA SER A 31 0.74 -4.24 -8.29
C SER A 31 1.23 -5.42 -7.46
N THR A 32 1.55 -5.18 -6.19
CA THR A 32 1.79 -6.22 -5.18
C THR A 32 0.56 -6.54 -4.34
N ALA A 33 -0.59 -5.94 -4.66
CA ALA A 33 -1.81 -6.05 -3.88
C ALA A 33 -2.40 -7.47 -3.86
N VAL A 34 -3.21 -7.74 -2.83
CA VAL A 34 -3.84 -9.05 -2.60
C VAL A 34 -4.78 -9.44 -3.73
N LEU A 35 -5.61 -8.50 -4.20
CA LEU A 35 -6.44 -8.69 -5.38
C LEU A 35 -5.80 -8.01 -6.58
N GLY A 36 -5.71 -8.74 -7.68
CA GLY A 36 -5.27 -8.18 -8.97
C GLY A 36 -3.79 -7.82 -9.04
N GLY A 37 -2.97 -8.39 -8.15
CA GLY A 37 -1.51 -8.28 -8.18
C GLY A 37 -0.88 -8.80 -9.49
N GLY A 38 0.39 -8.51 -9.68
CA GLY A 38 1.11 -8.69 -10.95
C GLY A 38 0.79 -7.58 -11.95
N TRP A 39 1.11 -7.84 -13.22
CA TRP A 39 0.90 -6.90 -14.33
C TRP A 39 -0.42 -7.19 -15.06
N GLY A 40 -1.11 -6.14 -15.50
CA GLY A 40 -2.18 -6.29 -16.47
C GLY A 40 -3.05 -5.05 -16.62
N GLU A 41 -4.07 -5.14 -17.47
CA GLU A 41 -5.09 -4.11 -17.60
C GLU A 41 -5.97 -4.07 -16.34
N ARG A 42 -6.26 -2.87 -15.82
CA ARG A 42 -7.06 -2.66 -14.62
C ARG A 42 -7.91 -1.42 -14.77
N HIS A 43 -9.16 -1.48 -14.32
CA HIS A 43 -10.16 -0.44 -14.48
C HIS A 43 -10.41 0.34 -13.19
N TRP A 44 -9.97 -0.21 -12.05
CA TRP A 44 -10.12 0.39 -10.74
C TRP A 44 -9.04 -0.05 -9.75
N VAL A 45 -8.80 0.78 -8.74
CA VAL A 45 -7.95 0.52 -7.59
C VAL A 45 -8.74 0.82 -6.31
N LEU A 46 -8.83 -0.15 -5.42
CA LEU A 46 -9.43 -0.06 -4.09
C LEU A 46 -8.34 -0.21 -3.04
N ASN A 47 -8.29 0.69 -2.06
CA ASN A 47 -7.53 0.49 -0.82
C ASN A 47 -8.52 0.48 0.35
N ALA A 48 -8.77 -0.69 0.92
CA ALA A 48 -9.79 -0.88 1.95
C ALA A 48 -9.17 -0.93 3.35
N GLN A 49 -9.73 -0.14 4.28
CA GLN A 49 -9.36 -0.27 5.68
C GLN A 49 -10.03 -1.51 6.26
N VAL A 50 -9.27 -2.31 6.99
CA VAL A 50 -9.77 -3.51 7.68
C VAL A 50 -9.54 -3.39 9.18
N PRO A 51 -10.36 -4.06 10.02
CA PRO A 51 -10.11 -4.08 11.46
C PRO A 51 -8.72 -4.67 11.78
N PRO A 52 -8.09 -4.24 12.89
CA PRO A 52 -6.94 -4.94 13.44
C PRO A 52 -7.27 -6.42 13.67
N GLY A 53 -6.33 -7.31 13.33
CA GLY A 53 -6.55 -8.75 13.44
C GLY A 53 -7.50 -9.32 12.37
N TYR A 54 -7.63 -8.64 11.23
CA TYR A 54 -8.34 -9.17 10.06
C TYR A 54 -7.92 -10.62 9.76
N GLY A 55 -8.88 -11.54 9.87
CA GLY A 55 -8.63 -12.99 9.88
C GLY A 55 -9.37 -13.78 8.80
N ARG A 56 -9.96 -13.10 7.81
CA ARG A 56 -10.63 -13.78 6.69
C ARG A 56 -9.62 -14.54 5.84
N THR A 57 -10.03 -15.72 5.38
CA THR A 57 -9.22 -16.60 4.52
C THR A 57 -9.44 -16.34 3.03
N ASP A 58 -10.40 -15.47 2.68
CA ASP A 58 -10.81 -15.11 1.32
C ASP A 58 -10.59 -13.61 1.00
N PRO A 59 -9.41 -13.01 1.32
CA PRO A 59 -9.21 -11.56 1.25
C PRO A 59 -9.43 -10.95 -0.13
N ALA A 60 -9.09 -11.67 -1.20
CA ALA A 60 -9.28 -11.20 -2.57
C ALA A 60 -10.77 -11.13 -2.95
N ASP A 61 -11.56 -12.14 -2.57
CA ASP A 61 -13.01 -12.16 -2.82
C ASP A 61 -13.72 -11.07 -2.01
N HIS A 62 -13.27 -10.84 -0.78
CA HIS A 62 -13.77 -9.74 0.04
C HIS A 62 -13.55 -8.38 -0.62
N LEU A 63 -12.33 -8.11 -1.10
CA LEU A 63 -12.01 -6.86 -1.82
C LEU A 63 -12.84 -6.70 -3.10
N ALA A 64 -13.05 -7.80 -3.84
CA ALA A 64 -13.89 -7.78 -5.03
C ALA A 64 -15.36 -7.45 -4.68
N ALA A 65 -15.87 -7.99 -3.57
CA ALA A 65 -17.22 -7.68 -3.08
C ALA A 65 -17.37 -6.20 -2.67
N ILE A 66 -16.39 -5.63 -1.97
CA ILE A 66 -16.38 -4.20 -1.62
C ILE A 66 -16.42 -3.33 -2.88
N ALA A 67 -15.54 -3.62 -3.84
CA ALA A 67 -15.46 -2.86 -5.09
C ALA A 67 -16.77 -2.97 -5.91
N ALA A 68 -17.33 -4.17 -6.03
CA ALA A 68 -18.60 -4.40 -6.72
C ALA A 68 -19.77 -3.69 -6.02
N GLY A 69 -19.82 -3.70 -4.69
CA GLY A 69 -20.81 -2.97 -3.90
C GLY A 69 -20.74 -1.44 -4.09
N ALA A 70 -19.55 -0.93 -4.44
CA ALA A 70 -19.33 0.47 -4.81
C ALA A 70 -19.55 0.77 -6.31
N GLY A 71 -19.99 -0.22 -7.10
CA GLY A 71 -20.26 -0.06 -8.53
C GLY A 71 -19.03 -0.15 -9.44
N ALA A 72 -17.86 -0.54 -8.91
CA ALA A 72 -16.69 -0.79 -9.73
C ALA A 72 -16.90 -2.04 -10.60
N THR A 73 -16.45 -1.99 -11.85
CA THR A 73 -16.63 -3.07 -12.82
C THR A 73 -15.33 -3.35 -13.57
N GLY A 74 -15.21 -4.56 -14.12
CA GLY A 74 -14.00 -5.00 -14.82
C GLY A 74 -12.87 -5.44 -13.87
N PRO A 75 -11.69 -5.81 -14.41
CA PRO A 75 -10.53 -6.20 -13.62
C PRO A 75 -10.04 -5.02 -12.78
N GLY A 76 -9.58 -5.26 -11.55
CA GLY A 76 -9.06 -4.20 -10.70
C GLY A 76 -8.03 -4.67 -9.69
N VAL A 77 -7.56 -3.72 -8.89
CA VAL A 77 -6.53 -3.92 -7.87
C VAL A 77 -7.13 -3.63 -6.50
N GLY A 78 -7.00 -4.56 -5.56
CA GLY A 78 -7.48 -4.39 -4.19
C GLY A 78 -6.35 -4.50 -3.18
N LEU A 79 -6.01 -3.38 -2.56
CA LEU A 79 -5.12 -3.26 -1.41
C LEU A 79 -5.96 -3.28 -0.12
N MET A 80 -5.33 -3.69 0.97
CA MET A 80 -5.93 -3.60 2.31
C MET A 80 -4.93 -3.04 3.30
N THR A 81 -5.44 -2.39 4.33
CA THR A 81 -4.60 -1.83 5.40
C THR A 81 -5.37 -1.73 6.70
N ALA A 82 -4.68 -1.86 7.83
CA ALA A 82 -5.21 -1.48 9.14
C ALA A 82 -4.97 0.01 9.45
N ALA A 83 -4.22 0.72 8.60
CA ALA A 83 -3.95 2.15 8.75
C ALA A 83 -5.20 3.00 8.53
N HIS A 84 -5.25 4.17 9.17
CA HIS A 84 -6.33 5.14 8.99
C HIS A 84 -6.27 5.76 7.60
N LEU A 85 -7.23 5.40 6.72
CA LEU A 85 -7.27 5.94 5.35
C LEU A 85 -7.64 7.42 5.27
N THR A 86 -8.18 7.98 6.35
CA THR A 86 -8.42 9.42 6.50
C THR A 86 -7.13 10.22 6.54
N ASP A 87 -6.02 9.60 6.95
CA ASP A 87 -4.72 10.23 7.13
C ASP A 87 -3.83 10.07 5.87
N ARG A 88 -4.47 9.82 4.72
CA ARG A 88 -3.79 9.63 3.44
C ARG A 88 -3.00 10.87 3.03
N GLY A 89 -1.77 10.66 2.57
CA GLY A 89 -0.96 11.67 1.88
C GLY A 89 -1.27 11.69 0.38
N TRP A 90 -1.27 12.90 -0.20
CA TRP A 90 -1.41 13.12 -1.63
C TRP A 90 -0.27 14.01 -2.14
N ALA A 91 0.32 13.63 -3.27
CA ALA A 91 1.36 14.41 -3.91
C ALA A 91 1.22 14.38 -5.44
N THR A 92 1.69 15.45 -6.08
CA THR A 92 1.78 15.56 -7.54
C THR A 92 3.12 16.16 -7.92
N ASP A 93 3.81 15.52 -8.86
CA ASP A 93 5.08 16.01 -9.41
C ASP A 93 5.23 15.55 -10.86
N GLY A 94 5.59 16.46 -11.78
CA GLY A 94 5.78 16.13 -13.19
C GLY A 94 4.59 15.44 -13.89
N GLY A 95 3.36 15.58 -13.39
CA GLY A 95 2.17 14.85 -13.87
C GLY A 95 1.99 13.45 -13.27
N VAL A 96 2.90 12.99 -12.44
CA VAL A 96 2.71 11.83 -11.56
C VAL A 96 1.78 12.22 -10.42
N HIS A 97 0.82 11.35 -10.10
CA HIS A 97 -0.06 11.50 -8.95
C HIS A 97 0.18 10.33 -8.00
N ALA A 98 0.44 10.60 -6.72
CA ALA A 98 0.64 9.57 -5.70
C ALA A 98 -0.33 9.74 -4.53
N LEU A 99 -0.84 8.60 -4.03
CA LEU A 99 -1.63 8.47 -2.82
C LEU A 99 -0.92 7.46 -1.92
N VAL A 100 -0.62 7.86 -0.69
CA VAL A 100 0.02 7.00 0.31
C VAL A 100 -0.85 6.92 1.55
N THR A 101 -1.01 5.71 2.08
CA THR A 101 -1.63 5.48 3.40
C THR A 101 -0.63 4.72 4.24
N ALA A 102 -0.32 5.24 5.43
CA ALA A 102 0.70 4.67 6.29
C ALA A 102 0.17 4.51 7.71
N GLY A 103 0.22 3.28 8.23
CA GLY A 103 0.24 3.00 9.65
C GLY A 103 1.66 2.61 9.97
N VAL A 104 2.34 3.32 10.87
CA VAL A 104 3.74 3.04 11.21
C VAL A 104 3.82 2.66 12.68
N GLY A 105 4.04 1.38 12.93
CA GLY A 105 4.23 0.82 14.28
C GLY A 105 5.37 -0.20 14.34
N VAL A 106 6.19 -0.27 13.28
CA VAL A 106 7.22 -1.29 13.10
C VAL A 106 8.63 -0.73 13.22
N HIS A 107 9.51 -1.59 13.72
CA HIS A 107 10.95 -1.39 13.83
C HIS A 107 11.63 -2.63 13.23
N GLY A 108 12.54 -2.45 12.27
CA GLY A 108 13.28 -3.55 11.66
C GLY A 108 13.53 -3.41 10.15
N TRP A 109 14.72 -3.86 9.73
CA TRP A 109 15.14 -3.92 8.33
C TRP A 109 14.64 -5.19 7.66
N ALA A 110 14.23 -5.10 6.38
CA ALA A 110 13.82 -6.26 5.59
C ALA A 110 14.91 -7.35 5.51
N ALA A 111 16.19 -6.97 5.56
CA ALA A 111 17.34 -7.86 5.56
C ALA A 111 17.94 -8.12 6.95
N ALA A 112 17.25 -7.72 8.03
CA ALA A 112 17.70 -8.05 9.37
C ALA A 112 17.69 -9.58 9.56
N PRO A 113 18.69 -10.16 10.24
CA PRO A 113 18.66 -11.59 10.56
C PRO A 113 17.37 -11.89 11.33
N THR A 114 16.71 -12.99 10.98
CA THR A 114 15.63 -13.54 11.79
C THR A 114 16.20 -13.77 13.18
N ARG A 115 15.80 -12.95 14.15
CA ARG A 115 16.07 -13.28 15.55
C ARG A 115 15.40 -14.61 15.79
N ASP A 116 16.17 -15.63 16.16
CA ASP A 116 15.62 -16.91 16.58
C ASP A 116 14.55 -16.61 17.64
N VAL A 117 13.28 -16.87 17.30
CA VAL A 117 12.19 -16.84 18.28
C VAL A 117 12.30 -18.13 19.09
N GLY A 118 13.43 -18.32 19.76
CA GLY A 118 13.60 -19.36 20.76
C GLY A 118 12.84 -18.94 22.00
N ALA A 119 11.71 -19.61 22.27
CA ALA A 119 11.00 -19.83 23.55
C ALA A 119 10.89 -18.73 24.65
N ASP A 120 11.41 -17.53 24.45
CA ASP A 120 11.53 -16.48 25.47
C ASP A 120 10.83 -15.17 25.04
N ALA A 121 9.86 -15.24 24.12
CA ALA A 121 8.97 -14.14 23.73
C ALA A 121 8.05 -13.63 24.87
N ALA A 122 8.35 -13.97 26.13
CA ALA A 122 7.73 -13.42 27.32
C ALA A 122 8.64 -12.43 28.07
N SER A 123 9.89 -12.21 27.68
CA SER A 123 10.72 -11.18 28.33
C SER A 123 11.84 -10.68 27.42
N ASP A 124 11.56 -9.62 26.68
CA ASP A 124 12.62 -8.65 26.36
C ASP A 124 12.04 -7.23 26.36
N VAL A 125 11.73 -6.81 27.58
CA VAL A 125 11.69 -5.42 27.97
C VAL A 125 13.12 -5.02 28.32
N GLY A 126 13.79 -4.31 27.40
CA GLY A 126 14.92 -3.43 27.70
C GLY A 126 16.32 -4.06 27.83
N ALA A 127 17.17 -3.78 26.84
CA ALA A 127 18.62 -3.66 27.04
C ALA A 127 19.13 -2.37 26.35
N ASP A 128 19.33 -1.36 27.18
CA ASP A 128 20.06 -0.09 27.05
C ASP A 128 20.59 0.38 25.68
N ILE A 129 20.01 1.48 25.22
CA ILE A 129 20.79 2.67 24.85
C ILE A 129 20.27 3.83 25.70
N GLY A 130 21.06 4.26 26.68
CA GLY A 130 20.67 5.28 27.64
C GLY A 130 20.36 6.62 26.98
N THR A 131 19.14 7.14 27.19
CA THR A 131 18.84 8.41 27.87
C THR A 131 17.34 8.72 27.77
N ASP A 132 16.66 8.56 28.90
CA ASP A 132 15.48 9.30 29.39
C ASP A 132 14.33 9.63 28.42
N VAL A 133 13.31 8.76 28.34
CA VAL A 133 11.90 9.18 28.20
C VAL A 133 11.00 8.16 28.93
N GLY A 134 10.20 8.65 29.88
CA GLY A 134 9.37 7.84 30.80
C GLY A 134 8.30 6.92 30.18
N PRO A 135 7.52 6.22 31.03
CA PRO A 135 6.69 5.08 30.62
C PRO A 135 5.49 5.52 29.77
N ARG A 136 5.46 5.11 28.50
CA ARG A 136 4.25 5.23 27.66
C ARG A 136 3.31 4.07 27.94
N ALA A 137 2.29 4.34 28.75
CA ALA A 137 1.11 3.52 28.85
C ALA A 137 0.43 3.40 27.47
N GLY A 138 0.09 2.17 27.06
CA GLY A 138 -0.72 1.87 25.87
C GLY A 138 0.06 1.24 24.70
N ALA A 139 0.69 0.08 24.91
CA ALA A 139 1.25 -0.72 23.82
C ALA A 139 0.12 -1.45 23.06
N GLY A 140 -0.65 -0.71 22.28
CA GLY A 140 -1.51 -1.28 21.24
C GLY A 140 -0.63 -1.81 20.12
N TYR A 141 -0.94 -2.99 19.59
CA TYR A 141 -0.33 -3.47 18.35
C TYR A 141 -0.73 -2.51 17.22
N HIS A 142 0.17 -1.61 16.84
CA HIS A 142 -0.02 -0.74 15.68
C HIS A 142 0.46 -1.51 14.45
N ALA A 143 -0.49 -2.13 13.73
CA ALA A 143 -0.19 -2.75 12.45
C ALA A 143 0.54 -1.76 11.54
N GLY A 144 1.76 -2.12 11.13
CA GLY A 144 2.59 -1.30 10.26
C GLY A 144 2.34 -1.65 8.81
N THR A 145 1.57 -0.86 8.07
CA THR A 145 1.38 -1.08 6.63
C THR A 145 1.44 0.26 5.92
N VAL A 146 2.27 0.32 4.89
CA VAL A 146 2.35 1.43 3.94
C VAL A 146 1.87 0.95 2.58
N ASN A 147 0.73 1.49 2.14
CA ASN A 147 0.22 1.26 0.79
C ASN A 147 0.47 2.51 -0.06
N ILE A 148 1.01 2.30 -1.27
CA ILE A 148 1.33 3.35 -2.23
C ILE A 148 0.59 3.05 -3.52
N VAL A 149 -0.23 3.99 -3.98
CA VAL A 149 -0.82 3.95 -5.32
C VAL A 149 -0.31 5.17 -6.06
N PHE A 150 0.20 5.00 -7.27
CA PHE A 150 0.62 6.14 -8.08
C PHE A 150 0.33 5.92 -9.57
N ALA A 151 -0.01 7.03 -10.24
CA ALA A 151 -0.31 7.06 -11.65
C ALA A 151 0.71 7.93 -12.39
N LEU A 152 1.31 7.37 -13.44
CA LEU A 152 2.28 8.02 -14.32
C LEU A 152 1.56 8.63 -15.54
N PRO A 153 2.08 9.73 -16.11
CA PRO A 153 1.41 10.45 -17.19
C PRO A 153 1.61 9.84 -18.58
N VAL A 154 2.54 8.89 -18.72
CA VAL A 154 2.95 8.32 -20.01
C VAL A 154 2.80 6.79 -20.03
N PRO A 155 2.54 6.19 -21.20
CA PRO A 155 2.57 4.74 -21.35
C PRO A 155 3.97 4.18 -21.09
N LEU A 156 4.04 3.16 -20.25
CA LEU A 156 5.31 2.53 -19.85
C LEU A 156 5.33 1.06 -20.24
N SER A 157 6.51 0.59 -20.64
CA SER A 157 6.75 -0.84 -20.81
C SER A 157 6.61 -1.60 -19.48
N PRO A 158 6.36 -2.92 -19.50
CA PRO A 158 6.31 -3.71 -18.28
C PRO A 158 7.57 -3.57 -17.41
N SER A 159 8.75 -3.53 -18.01
CA SER A 159 10.03 -3.34 -17.30
C SER A 159 10.16 -1.94 -16.70
N ALA A 160 9.67 -0.91 -17.38
CA ALA A 160 9.63 0.45 -16.84
C ALA A 160 8.70 0.54 -15.62
N LEU A 161 7.54 -0.11 -15.64
CA LEU A 161 6.64 -0.19 -14.48
C LEU A 161 7.29 -0.90 -13.29
N VAL A 162 8.08 -1.96 -13.52
CA VAL A 162 8.86 -2.62 -12.46
C VAL A 162 9.84 -1.63 -11.82
N ASN A 163 10.60 -0.89 -12.63
CA ASN A 163 11.51 0.13 -12.11
C ASN A 163 10.78 1.23 -11.34
N ALA A 164 9.59 1.65 -11.80
CA ALA A 164 8.78 2.63 -11.10
C ALA A 164 8.37 2.14 -9.69
N VAL A 165 8.00 0.87 -9.55
CA VAL A 165 7.69 0.25 -8.25
C VAL A 165 8.93 0.22 -7.34
N THR A 166 10.11 -0.07 -7.90
CA THR A 166 11.39 0.00 -7.17
C THR A 166 11.64 1.41 -6.64
N THR A 167 11.52 2.44 -7.49
CA THR A 167 11.70 3.85 -7.08
C THR A 167 10.72 4.26 -6.00
N ALA A 168 9.44 3.89 -6.12
CA ALA A 168 8.44 4.16 -5.07
C ALA A 168 8.80 3.47 -3.74
N THR A 169 9.39 2.27 -3.81
CA THR A 169 9.86 1.53 -2.63
C THR A 169 11.08 2.22 -1.99
N GLU A 170 12.04 2.68 -2.79
CA GLU A 170 13.21 3.44 -2.31
C GLU A 170 12.78 4.76 -1.64
N ALA A 171 11.87 5.51 -2.28
CA ALA A 171 11.31 6.74 -1.75
C ALA A 171 10.59 6.51 -0.41
N LYS A 172 9.84 5.40 -0.28
CA LYS A 172 9.23 4.99 1.00
C LYS A 172 10.28 4.76 2.08
N VAL A 173 11.34 4.01 1.78
CA VAL A 173 12.41 3.73 2.73
C VAL A 173 13.10 5.03 3.17
N GLN A 174 13.37 5.94 2.23
CA GLN A 174 13.91 7.26 2.55
C GLN A 174 12.96 8.05 3.46
N ALA A 175 11.66 8.10 3.14
CA ALA A 175 10.67 8.80 3.97
C ALA A 175 10.57 8.22 5.39
N LEU A 176 10.63 6.90 5.55
CA LEU A 176 10.67 6.25 6.87
C LEU A 176 11.93 6.65 7.64
N ARG A 177 13.11 6.62 6.98
CA ARG A 177 14.38 7.04 7.57
C ARG A 177 14.37 8.51 7.99
N ASP A 178 13.91 9.40 7.13
CA ASP A 178 13.84 10.84 7.37
C ASP A 178 12.87 11.17 8.53
N ALA A 179 11.83 10.36 8.71
CA ALA A 179 10.91 10.45 9.84
C ALA A 179 11.44 9.79 11.13
N GLY A 180 12.68 9.29 11.14
CA GLY A 180 13.33 8.70 12.31
C GLY A 180 12.99 7.23 12.58
N TYR A 181 12.33 6.54 11.64
CA TYR A 181 12.05 5.11 11.77
C TYR A 181 13.25 4.28 11.33
N ASP A 182 13.60 3.27 12.14
CA ASP A 182 14.58 2.26 11.77
C ASP A 182 13.90 1.07 11.08
N ALA A 183 13.28 1.33 9.92
CA ALA A 183 12.59 0.31 9.15
C ALA A 183 12.58 0.59 7.64
N SER A 184 12.46 -0.47 6.85
CA SER A 184 12.24 -0.38 5.40
C SER A 184 10.77 -0.58 4.99
N GLY A 185 9.89 -0.81 5.97
CA GLY A 185 8.49 -1.18 5.77
C GLY A 185 8.16 -2.57 6.35
N THR A 186 7.04 -3.15 5.94
CA THR A 186 6.61 -4.51 6.36
C THR A 186 6.31 -5.42 5.18
N PRO A 187 6.26 -6.77 5.39
CA PRO A 187 5.84 -7.70 4.36
C PRO A 187 4.41 -7.48 3.84
N THR A 188 3.60 -6.70 4.56
CA THR A 188 2.22 -6.37 4.18
C THR A 188 2.11 -5.08 3.37
N ASP A 189 3.20 -4.33 3.20
CA ASP A 189 3.19 -3.14 2.36
C ASP A 189 2.82 -3.48 0.91
N ALA A 190 1.99 -2.64 0.29
CA ALA A 190 1.58 -2.83 -1.08
C ALA A 190 1.83 -1.61 -1.95
N VAL A 191 2.24 -1.84 -3.19
CA VAL A 191 2.50 -0.80 -4.18
C VAL A 191 1.71 -1.09 -5.45
N CYS A 192 1.05 -0.09 -6.01
CA CYS A 192 0.37 -0.15 -7.30
C CYS A 192 0.84 1.02 -8.18
N ALA A 193 1.53 0.69 -9.27
CA ALA A 193 1.92 1.64 -10.31
C ALA A 193 0.93 1.55 -11.47
N ALA A 194 0.37 2.67 -11.90
CA ALA A 194 -0.57 2.75 -13.02
C ALA A 194 -0.01 3.64 -14.13
N ALA A 195 -0.11 3.19 -15.38
CA ALA A 195 0.23 3.96 -16.56
C ALA A 195 -0.88 3.81 -17.62
N PRO A 196 -1.13 4.84 -18.45
CA PRO A 196 -1.99 4.68 -19.62
C PRO A 196 -1.51 3.53 -20.50
N ASP A 197 -2.44 2.74 -21.04
CA ASP A 197 -2.11 1.80 -22.12
C ASP A 197 -1.70 2.62 -23.35
N ALA A 198 -0.60 2.24 -24.01
CA ALA A 198 -0.15 2.90 -25.23
C ALA A 198 -1.22 2.84 -26.34
N GLY A 199 -2.09 1.82 -26.30
CA GLY A 199 -3.02 1.53 -27.37
C GLY A 199 -2.29 1.07 -28.64
N ARG A 200 -3.06 0.76 -29.69
CA ARG A 200 -2.46 0.27 -30.94
C ARG A 200 -1.65 1.37 -31.62
N GLY A 201 -0.35 1.10 -31.84
CA GLY A 201 0.51 1.92 -32.70
C GLY A 201 1.21 3.09 -32.00
N ARG A 202 1.16 3.19 -30.67
CA ARG A 202 2.00 4.13 -29.91
C ARG A 202 3.16 3.39 -29.24
N SER A 203 4.27 4.08 -29.07
CA SER A 203 5.43 3.58 -28.33
C SER A 203 5.20 3.70 -26.83
N GLU A 204 5.64 2.69 -26.09
CA GLU A 204 5.79 2.74 -24.64
C GLU A 204 7.19 3.27 -24.30
N ASP A 205 7.30 4.07 -23.24
CA ASP A 205 8.60 4.47 -22.74
C ASP A 205 9.29 3.28 -22.02
N PRO A 206 10.57 3.01 -22.35
CA PRO A 206 11.33 1.91 -21.74
C PRO A 206 11.89 2.25 -20.36
N PHE A 207 11.78 3.51 -19.93
CA PHE A 207 12.33 4.01 -18.66
C PHE A 207 11.27 4.78 -17.86
N ALA A 208 11.38 4.73 -16.54
CA ALA A 208 10.42 5.33 -15.61
C ALA A 208 11.08 6.32 -14.63
N GLY A 209 12.30 6.77 -14.92
CA GLY A 209 13.10 7.70 -14.12
C GLY A 209 13.36 9.00 -14.85
#